data_AF-A0A8H6L660-F1
#
_entry.id   AF-A0A8H6L660-F1
#
_cell.length_a   1.000
_cell.length_b   1.000
_cell.length_c   1.000
_cell.angle_alpha   90.00
_cell.angle_beta   90.00
_cell.angle_gamma   90.00
#
_symmetry.space_group_name_H-M   'P 1'
#
loop_
_entity.id
_entity.type
_entity.pdbx_description
1 polymer ?
#
loop_
_entity_poly.entity_id
_entity_poly.type
_entity_poly.pdbx_seq_one_letter_code
_entity_poly.pdbx_strand_id
1 'polypeptide(L)'
;MAPRGALHAPLFLPYALYGRVDHMYGAEAWEARNGFTGAQAGLNVVESVGYAAYLWVVWRCGEGGVVGGGWGGVACLVGFAVSVMTVSKTVLYWCNEFFSGFDNIGHNDALSLLFLWIIPNGLWLVFPSYMVYEFARDILHGLSIASGDRSSKPARAATPTKDE
;
A
#
# COMPACT_ATOMS: atom_id res chain seq x y z
N MET A 1 -14.22 0.64 24.67
CA MET A 1 -15.43 1.49 24.78
C MET A 1 -15.94 1.84 23.38
N ALA A 2 -17.01 1.22 22.89
CA ALA A 2 -17.63 1.71 21.64
C ALA A 2 -18.24 3.09 21.93
N PRO A 3 -17.92 4.14 21.17
CA PRO A 3 -18.42 5.48 21.47
C PRO A 3 -19.92 5.53 21.19
N ARG A 4 -20.72 5.51 22.27
CA ARG A 4 -22.20 5.48 22.24
C ARG A 4 -22.79 6.90 22.09
N GLY A 5 -22.46 7.58 20.99
CA GLY A 5 -23.02 8.88 20.65
C GLY A 5 -23.66 8.88 19.26
N ALA A 6 -24.77 9.62 19.08
CA ALA A 6 -25.47 9.73 17.79
C ALA A 6 -24.58 10.27 16.64
N LEU A 7 -23.50 10.98 16.96
CA LEU A 7 -22.51 11.48 15.99
C LEU A 7 -21.56 10.39 15.45
N HIS A 8 -21.50 9.21 16.10
CA HIS A 8 -20.67 8.10 15.65
C HIS A 8 -21.38 7.19 14.63
N ALA A 9 -22.70 7.26 14.54
CA ALA A 9 -23.48 6.55 13.54
C ALA A 9 -23.89 7.51 12.41
N PRO A 10 -23.87 7.08 11.13
CA PRO A 10 -23.41 5.78 10.63
C PRO A 10 -21.90 5.73 10.29
N LEU A 11 -21.21 6.87 10.24
CA LEU A 11 -19.88 6.98 9.61
C LEU A 11 -18.79 6.17 10.31
N PHE A 12 -18.81 6.07 11.64
CA PHE A 12 -17.78 5.35 12.41
C PHE A 12 -18.17 3.92 12.76
N LEU A 13 -19.36 3.48 12.33
CA LEU A 13 -19.84 2.12 12.60
C LEU A 13 -18.92 1.04 11.98
N PRO A 14 -18.39 1.20 10.75
CA PRO A 14 -17.42 0.24 10.21
C PRO A 14 -16.12 0.17 11.02
N TYR A 15 -15.61 1.30 11.52
CA TYR A 15 -14.41 1.34 12.36
C TYR A 15 -14.64 0.70 13.73
N ALA A 16 -15.81 0.93 14.32
CA ALA A 16 -16.21 0.27 15.57
C ALA A 16 -16.45 -1.24 15.39
N LEU A 17 -16.82 -1.69 14.19
CA LEU A 17 -16.84 -3.11 13.84
C LEU A 17 -15.41 -3.64 13.69
N TYR A 18 -14.55 -2.94 12.95
CA TYR A 18 -13.18 -3.35 12.70
C TYR A 18 -12.37 -3.48 14.00
N GLY A 19 -12.43 -2.50 14.91
CA GLY A 19 -11.74 -2.59 16.20
C GLY A 19 -12.26 -3.66 17.17
N ARG A 20 -13.38 -4.33 16.85
CA ARG A 20 -13.84 -5.54 17.56
C ARG A 20 -13.32 -6.82 16.92
N VAL A 21 -13.05 -6.79 15.61
CA VAL A 21 -12.41 -7.90 14.91
C VAL A 21 -10.92 -7.91 15.21
N ASP A 22 -10.31 -6.74 15.23
CA ASP A 22 -8.87 -6.60 15.38
C ASP A 22 -8.58 -5.69 16.56
N HIS A 23 -8.21 -6.30 17.67
CA HIS A 23 -7.99 -5.59 18.93
C HIS A 23 -6.78 -4.62 18.87
N MET A 24 -5.91 -4.77 17.86
CA MET A 24 -4.84 -3.82 17.56
C MET A 24 -5.36 -2.41 17.25
N TYR A 25 -6.59 -2.33 16.72
CA TYR A 25 -7.32 -1.08 16.44
C TYR A 25 -8.45 -0.83 17.45
N GLY A 26 -8.51 -1.63 18.51
CA GLY A 26 -9.50 -1.56 19.57
C GLY A 26 -9.06 -0.73 20.77
N ALA A 27 -9.95 -0.64 21.77
CA ALA A 27 -9.66 0.05 23.03
C ALA A 27 -8.56 -0.65 23.85
N GLU A 28 -8.42 -1.96 23.70
CA GLU A 28 -7.42 -2.77 24.42
C GLU A 28 -6.00 -2.33 24.08
N ALA A 29 -5.67 -2.21 22.79
CA ALA A 29 -4.36 -1.72 22.35
C ALA A 29 -4.08 -0.27 22.79
N TRP A 30 -5.12 0.59 22.82
CA TRP A 30 -5.02 1.95 23.30
C TRP A 30 -4.70 2.03 24.80
N GLU A 31 -5.44 1.28 25.62
CA GLU A 31 -5.26 1.21 27.07
C GLU A 31 -3.91 0.59 27.44
N ALA A 32 -3.46 -0.40 26.67
CA ALA A 32 -2.14 -1.02 26.79
C ALA A 32 -0.98 -0.11 26.33
N ARG A 33 -1.26 1.07 25.77
CA ARG A 33 -0.27 1.98 25.15
C ARG A 33 0.59 1.26 24.09
N ASN A 34 -0.02 0.38 23.31
CA ASN A 34 0.67 -0.33 22.25
C ASN A 34 1.05 0.64 21.13
N GLY A 35 2.35 0.81 20.89
CA GLY A 35 2.87 1.74 19.88
C GLY A 35 2.74 1.25 18.44
N PHE A 36 2.39 -0.02 18.21
CA PHE A 36 2.39 -0.63 16.88
C PHE A 36 1.46 0.10 15.90
N THR A 37 0.20 0.30 16.28
CA THR A 37 -0.80 1.00 15.45
C THR A 37 -0.39 2.46 15.15
N GLY A 38 0.21 3.13 16.12
CA GLY A 38 0.76 4.48 15.93
C GLY A 38 1.92 4.50 14.94
N ALA A 39 2.85 3.54 15.03
CA ALA A 39 3.95 3.39 14.09
C ALA A 39 3.46 3.09 12.66
N GLN A 40 2.45 2.21 12.55
CA GLN A 40 1.78 1.90 11.29
C GLN A 40 1.14 3.15 10.65
N ALA A 41 0.50 3.99 11.47
CA ALA A 41 -0.07 5.26 11.03
C ALA A 41 1.01 6.26 10.59
N GLY A 42 2.13 6.34 11.30
CA GLY A 42 3.28 7.15 10.89
C GLY A 42 3.81 6.78 9.50
N LEU A 43 3.93 5.48 9.22
CA LEU A 43 4.34 4.99 7.90
C LEU A 43 3.29 5.27 6.81
N ASN A 44 2.00 5.29 7.14
CA ASN A 44 0.95 5.71 6.19
C ASN A 44 1.08 7.19 5.80
N VAL A 45 1.53 8.05 6.72
CA VAL A 45 1.82 9.46 6.39
C VAL A 45 2.98 9.54 5.41
N VAL A 46 4.06 8.79 5.65
CA VAL A 46 5.21 8.70 4.73
C VAL A 46 4.78 8.17 3.36
N GLU A 47 3.95 7.14 3.33
CA GLU A 47 3.37 6.57 2.11
C GLU A 47 2.57 7.61 1.33
N SER A 48 1.70 8.35 2.02
CA SER A 48 0.86 9.39 1.41
C SER A 48 1.70 10.52 0.81
N VAL A 49 2.74 10.96 1.52
CA VAL A 49 3.68 11.99 1.02
C VAL A 49 4.45 11.47 -0.20
N GLY A 50 4.91 10.22 -0.16
CA GLY A 50 5.63 9.59 -1.27
C GLY A 50 4.76 9.47 -2.53
N TYR A 51 3.51 9.01 -2.40
CA TYR A 51 2.59 8.96 -3.54
C TYR A 51 2.18 10.35 -4.03
N ALA A 52 2.01 11.33 -3.14
CA ALA A 52 1.79 12.71 -3.56
C ALA A 52 2.97 13.26 -4.37
N ALA A 53 4.22 12.96 -3.96
CA ALA A 53 5.41 13.33 -4.72
C ALA A 53 5.46 12.63 -6.09
N TYR A 54 5.16 11.32 -6.14
CA TYR A 54 5.04 10.59 -7.41
C TYR A 54 4.02 11.23 -8.36
N LEU A 55 2.80 11.48 -7.87
CA LEU A 55 1.73 12.10 -8.66
C LEU A 55 2.09 13.52 -9.11
N TRP A 56 2.79 14.28 -8.26
CA TRP A 56 3.27 15.61 -8.60
C TRP A 56 4.28 15.56 -9.76
N VAL A 57 5.22 14.61 -9.75
CA VAL A 57 6.16 14.41 -10.87
C VAL A 57 5.40 14.04 -12.14
N VAL A 58 4.47 13.09 -12.07
CA VAL A 58 3.66 12.69 -13.22
C VAL A 58 2.85 13.84 -13.79
N TRP A 59 2.25 14.67 -12.93
CA TRP A 59 1.47 15.82 -13.35
C TRP A 59 2.31 16.94 -13.98
N ARG A 60 3.52 17.18 -13.46
CA ARG A 60 4.40 18.27 -13.93
C ARG A 60 5.24 17.91 -15.14
N CYS A 61 5.65 16.64 -15.25
CA CYS A 61 6.65 16.19 -16.22
C CYS A 61 6.09 15.14 -17.19
N GLY A 62 4.81 14.76 -17.05
CA GLY A 62 4.14 13.85 -17.97
C GLY A 62 3.59 14.58 -19.19
N GLU A 63 4.07 14.22 -20.38
CA GLU A 63 3.43 14.58 -21.65
C GLU A 63 2.69 13.35 -22.18
N GLY A 64 1.40 13.48 -22.48
CA GLY A 64 0.59 12.34 -22.96
C GLY A 64 0.45 11.17 -21.96
N GLY A 65 0.66 11.42 -20.66
CA GLY A 65 0.58 10.40 -19.61
C GLY A 65 1.87 9.59 -19.40
N VAL A 66 2.98 9.98 -20.04
CA VAL A 66 4.28 9.31 -19.90
C VAL A 66 5.32 10.30 -19.38
N VAL A 67 6.05 9.91 -18.32
CA VAL A 67 7.18 10.69 -17.80
C VAL A 67 8.49 10.10 -18.31
N GLY A 68 9.14 10.80 -19.22
CA GLY A 68 10.45 10.40 -19.77
C GLY A 68 11.65 10.94 -18.98
N GLY A 69 12.84 10.45 -19.33
CA GLY A 69 14.11 11.02 -18.86
C GLY A 69 14.34 10.92 -17.35
N GLY A 70 15.13 11.86 -16.80
CA GLY A 70 15.52 11.84 -15.40
C GLY A 70 14.33 11.89 -14.43
N TRP A 71 13.29 12.66 -14.75
CA TRP A 71 12.07 12.73 -13.94
C TRP A 71 11.28 11.42 -13.93
N GLY A 72 11.28 10.67 -15.05
CA GLY A 72 10.72 9.32 -15.09
C GLY A 72 11.46 8.36 -14.16
N GLY A 73 12.79 8.45 -14.13
CA GLY A 73 13.62 7.70 -13.19
C GLY A 73 13.33 8.04 -11.72
N VAL A 74 13.17 9.33 -11.40
CA VAL A 74 12.78 9.78 -10.06
C VAL A 74 11.41 9.24 -9.67
N ALA A 75 10.42 9.32 -10.57
CA ALA A 75 9.09 8.78 -10.33
C ALA A 75 9.13 7.26 -10.05
N CYS A 76 9.84 6.51 -10.88
CA CYS A 76 10.00 5.06 -10.68
C CYS A 76 10.69 4.73 -9.34
N LEU A 77 11.73 5.48 -8.97
CA LEU A 77 12.46 5.25 -7.73
C LEU A 77 11.61 5.55 -6.49
N VAL A 78 10.88 6.66 -6.49
CA VAL A 78 9.96 7.03 -5.40
C VAL A 78 8.84 5.99 -5.30
N GLY A 79 8.19 5.66 -6.42
CA GLY A 79 7.13 4.66 -6.47
C GLY A 79 7.59 3.29 -5.97
N PHE A 80 8.79 2.85 -6.38
CA PHE A 80 9.41 1.61 -5.91
C PHE A 80 9.64 1.63 -4.40
N ALA A 81 10.32 2.66 -3.88
CA ALA A 81 10.67 2.76 -2.46
C ALA A 81 9.44 2.77 -1.55
N VAL A 82 8.42 3.57 -1.92
CA VAL A 82 7.15 3.64 -1.19
C VAL A 82 6.45 2.28 -1.21
N SER A 83 6.37 1.63 -2.37
CA SER A 83 5.69 0.33 -2.49
C SER A 83 6.41 -0.77 -1.70
N VAL A 84 7.76 -0.80 -1.70
CA VAL A 84 8.54 -1.73 -0.86
C VAL A 84 8.27 -1.49 0.62
N MET A 85 8.23 -0.22 1.05
CA MET A 85 7.92 0.13 2.43
C MET A 85 6.52 -0.36 2.82
N THR A 86 5.50 -0.15 1.98
CA THR A 86 4.14 -0.61 2.21
C THR A 86 4.07 -2.14 2.34
N VAL A 87 4.73 -2.88 1.43
CA VAL A 87 4.83 -4.34 1.54
C VAL A 87 5.48 -4.75 2.85
N SER A 88 6.63 -4.15 3.17
CA SER A 88 7.41 -4.48 4.38
C SER A 88 6.59 -4.25 5.65
N LYS A 89 5.87 -3.13 5.69
CA LYS A 89 5.01 -2.75 6.81
C LYS A 89 3.83 -3.74 6.97
N THR A 90 3.18 -4.12 5.88
CA THR A 90 2.07 -5.08 5.89
C THR A 90 2.56 -6.48 6.30
N VAL A 91 3.71 -6.93 5.77
CA VAL A 91 4.32 -8.21 6.19
C VAL A 91 4.66 -8.19 7.68
N LEU A 92 5.22 -7.09 8.18
CA LEU A 92 5.52 -6.93 9.60
C LEU A 92 4.25 -7.07 10.46
N TYR A 93 3.11 -6.57 9.99
CA TYR A 93 1.84 -6.74 10.70
C TYR A 93 1.39 -8.20 10.79
N TRP A 94 1.45 -8.93 9.68
CA TRP A 94 1.13 -10.36 9.66
C TRP A 94 2.09 -11.18 10.54
N CYS A 95 3.40 -10.87 10.48
CA CYS A 95 4.38 -11.49 11.34
C CYS A 95 4.13 -11.18 12.81
N ASN A 96 3.76 -9.95 13.15
CA ASN A 96 3.44 -9.56 14.52
C ASN A 96 2.29 -10.41 15.08
N GLU A 97 1.21 -10.60 14.31
CA GLU A 97 0.10 -11.48 14.72
C GLU A 97 0.52 -12.95 14.84
N PHE A 98 1.34 -13.46 13.91
CA PHE A 98 1.83 -14.82 13.98
C PHE A 98 2.69 -15.06 15.23
N PHE A 99 3.61 -14.13 15.54
CA PHE A 99 4.52 -14.26 16.69
C PHE A 99 3.87 -13.91 18.03
N SER A 100 2.74 -13.18 18.04
CA SER A 100 1.92 -13.00 19.24
C SER A 100 0.92 -14.15 19.46
N GLY A 101 0.91 -15.20 18.63
CA GLY A 101 -0.07 -16.28 18.78
C GLY A 101 -1.49 -15.87 18.42
N PHE A 102 -1.63 -14.87 17.54
CA PHE A 102 -2.90 -14.29 17.09
C PHE A 102 -3.71 -13.60 18.19
N ASP A 103 -3.04 -13.03 19.19
CA ASP A 103 -3.67 -12.36 20.34
C ASP A 103 -4.77 -11.35 19.96
N ASN A 104 -4.63 -10.64 18.83
CA ASN A 104 -5.58 -9.58 18.46
C ASN A 104 -6.74 -10.03 17.57
N ILE A 105 -6.61 -11.18 16.92
CA ILE A 105 -7.56 -11.64 15.87
C ILE A 105 -8.07 -13.07 16.08
N GLY A 106 -7.45 -13.85 16.98
CA GLY A 106 -7.72 -15.27 17.18
C GLY A 106 -9.09 -15.56 17.81
N HIS A 107 -9.77 -14.56 18.36
CA HIS A 107 -11.12 -14.69 18.94
C HIS A 107 -12.24 -14.67 17.90
N ASN A 108 -11.95 -14.33 16.64
CA ASN A 108 -12.97 -14.21 15.60
C ASN A 108 -13.39 -15.56 15.01
N ASP A 109 -14.63 -15.63 14.52
CA ASP A 109 -15.04 -16.72 13.65
C ASP A 109 -14.34 -16.64 12.28
N ALA A 110 -14.29 -17.77 11.58
CA ALA A 110 -13.55 -17.89 10.32
C ALA A 110 -14.04 -16.95 9.21
N LEU A 111 -15.33 -16.63 9.14
CA LEU A 111 -15.87 -15.75 8.10
C LEU A 111 -15.54 -14.29 8.40
N SER A 112 -15.70 -13.85 9.66
CA SER A 112 -15.29 -12.52 10.08
C SER A 112 -13.79 -12.31 9.84
N LEU A 113 -12.96 -13.28 10.21
CA LEU A 113 -11.52 -13.23 9.96
C LEU A 113 -11.21 -13.15 8.46
N LEU A 114 -11.86 -13.97 7.63
CA LEU A 114 -11.64 -13.99 6.18
C LEU A 114 -11.99 -12.64 5.53
N PHE A 115 -13.19 -12.13 5.76
CA PHE A 115 -13.71 -10.96 5.05
C PHE A 115 -13.26 -9.63 5.66
N LEU A 116 -13.09 -9.56 6.98
CA LEU A 116 -12.77 -8.31 7.66
C LEU A 116 -11.28 -8.17 7.93
N TRP A 117 -10.48 -9.24 7.91
CA TRP A 117 -9.04 -9.17 8.17
C TRP A 117 -8.19 -9.68 7.00
N ILE A 118 -8.37 -10.93 6.56
CA ILE A 118 -7.49 -11.58 5.56
C ILE A 118 -7.59 -10.88 4.20
N ILE A 119 -8.80 -10.74 3.66
CA ILE A 119 -8.99 -10.14 2.32
C ILE A 119 -8.50 -8.69 2.28
N PRO A 120 -8.91 -7.79 3.21
CA PRO A 120 -8.46 -6.40 3.19
C PRO A 120 -6.93 -6.27 3.31
N ASN A 121 -6.32 -6.94 4.29
CA ASN A 121 -4.87 -6.88 4.48
C ASN A 121 -4.11 -7.58 3.34
N GLY A 122 -4.67 -8.66 2.78
CA GLY A 122 -4.10 -9.38 1.64
C GLY A 122 -4.08 -8.55 0.37
N LEU A 123 -5.12 -7.75 0.11
CA LEU A 123 -5.12 -6.79 -0.99
C LEU A 123 -3.99 -5.75 -0.81
N TRP A 124 -3.75 -5.29 0.42
CA TRP A 124 -2.63 -4.41 0.77
C TRP A 124 -1.25 -5.06 0.71
N LEU A 125 -1.18 -6.37 0.44
CA LEU A 125 0.07 -7.05 0.11
C LEU A 125 0.22 -7.19 -1.41
N VAL A 126 -0.85 -7.60 -2.10
CA VAL A 126 -0.85 -7.86 -3.55
C VAL A 126 -0.61 -6.59 -4.36
N PHE A 127 -1.37 -5.52 -4.10
CA PHE A 127 -1.28 -4.28 -4.87
C PHE A 127 0.11 -3.63 -4.82
N PRO A 128 0.70 -3.35 -3.63
CA PRO A 128 2.02 -2.75 -3.60
C PRO A 128 3.10 -3.71 -4.09
N SER A 129 2.95 -5.04 -3.95
CA SER A 129 3.88 -6.00 -4.56
C SER A 129 3.87 -5.92 -6.09
N TYR A 130 2.70 -5.76 -6.70
CA TYR A 130 2.57 -5.52 -8.13
C TYR A 130 3.24 -4.20 -8.54
N MET A 131 3.07 -3.13 -7.76
CA MET A 131 3.75 -1.86 -8.01
C MET A 131 5.27 -1.97 -7.91
N VAL A 132 5.79 -2.69 -6.91
CA VAL A 132 7.22 -3.02 -6.79
C VAL A 132 7.71 -3.69 -8.06
N TYR A 133 6.99 -4.69 -8.57
CA TYR A 133 7.35 -5.39 -9.80
C TYR A 133 7.42 -4.47 -11.02
N GLU A 134 6.38 -3.64 -11.23
CA GLU A 134 6.32 -2.72 -12.37
C GLU A 134 7.44 -1.66 -12.32
N PHE A 135 7.63 -1.00 -11.18
CA PHE A 135 8.70 0.00 -11.04
C PHE A 135 10.09 -0.62 -11.12
N ALA A 136 10.31 -1.81 -10.53
CA ALA A 136 11.57 -2.51 -10.65
C ALA A 136 11.89 -2.85 -12.10
N ARG A 137 10.89 -3.31 -12.87
CA ARG A 137 11.05 -3.62 -14.29
C ARG A 137 11.45 -2.37 -15.08
N ASP A 138 10.81 -1.25 -14.83
CA ASP A 138 11.11 0.01 -15.52
C ASP A 138 12.51 0.56 -15.15
N ILE A 139 12.92 0.44 -13.88
CA ILE A 139 14.28 0.76 -13.43
C ILE A 139 15.31 -0.12 -14.14
N LEU A 140 15.09 -1.44 -14.15
CA LEU A 140 16.01 -2.41 -14.79
C LEU A 140 16.09 -2.18 -16.30
N HIS A 141 14.97 -1.88 -16.96
CA HIS A 141 14.94 -1.58 -18.39
C HIS A 141 15.71 -0.28 -18.70
N GLY A 142 15.57 0.75 -17.88
CA GLY A 142 16.35 1.98 -17.99
C GLY A 142 17.85 1.71 -17.86
N LEU A 143 18.25 0.86 -16.91
CA LEU A 143 19.65 0.45 -16.72
C LEU A 143 20.18 -0.36 -17.91
N SER A 144 19.41 -1.31 -18.45
CA SER A 144 19.85 -2.11 -19.61
C SER A 144 20.09 -1.26 -20.85
N ILE A 145 19.23 -0.27 -21.11
CA ILE A 145 19.40 0.68 -22.21
C ILE A 145 20.69 1.49 -22.00
N ALA A 146 20.93 2.00 -20.79
CA ALA A 146 22.11 2.79 -20.46
C ALA A 146 23.42 1.98 -20.56
N SER A 147 23.38 0.68 -20.27
CA SER A 147 24.52 -0.24 -20.42
C SER A 147 24.78 -0.68 -21.86
N GLY A 148 23.94 -0.27 -22.83
CA GLY A 148 24.06 -0.68 -24.24
C GLY A 148 23.64 -2.13 -24.49
N ASP A 149 22.96 -2.76 -23.54
CA ASP A 149 22.56 -4.15 -23.60
C ASP A 149 21.31 -4.26 -24.48
N ARG A 150 21.48 -4.66 -25.75
CA ARG A 150 20.42 -4.70 -26.80
C ARG A 150 19.45 -5.89 -26.65
N SER A 151 19.14 -6.27 -25.43
CA SER A 151 18.20 -7.35 -25.13
C SER A 151 17.07 -6.85 -24.24
N SER A 152 16.00 -6.32 -24.84
CA SER A 152 14.61 -6.60 -24.40
C SER A 152 13.53 -5.95 -25.28
N LYS A 153 12.37 -6.60 -25.26
CA LYS A 153 11.13 -6.42 -26.03
C LYS A 153 10.65 -4.96 -26.14
N PRO A 154 10.07 -4.54 -27.29
CA PRO A 154 9.48 -3.20 -27.40
C PRO A 154 8.34 -3.04 -26.39
N ALA A 155 8.36 -1.90 -25.69
CA ALA A 155 7.25 -1.43 -24.88
C ALA A 155 5.96 -1.49 -25.73
N ARG A 156 4.90 -2.06 -25.15
CA ARG A 156 3.60 -2.22 -25.81
C ARG A 156 3.19 -0.87 -26.39
N ALA A 157 3.21 -0.77 -27.71
CA ALA A 157 2.75 0.41 -28.43
C ALA A 157 1.32 0.71 -27.98
N ALA A 158 1.08 1.96 -27.58
CA ALA A 158 -0.26 2.46 -27.36
C ALA A 158 -1.07 2.18 -28.64
N THR A 159 -2.17 1.46 -28.49
CA THR A 159 -3.08 1.16 -29.60
C THR A 159 -3.49 2.48 -30.24
N PRO A 160 -3.35 2.67 -31.57
CA PRO A 160 -3.79 3.91 -32.20
C PRO A 160 -5.31 4.00 -32.00
N THR A 161 -5.77 5.14 -31.50
CA THR A 161 -7.17 5.53 -31.59
C THR A 161 -7.54 5.52 -33.07
N LYS A 162 -8.50 4.67 -33.44
CA LYS A 162 -9.09 4.72 -34.76
C LYS A 162 -9.92 6.00 -34.81
N ASP A 163 -9.45 6.96 -35.58
CA ASP A 163 -10.29 8.04 -36.07
C ASP A 163 -11.24 7.44 -37.12
N GLU A 164 -12.53 7.37 -36.77
CA GLU A 164 -13.68 7.27 -37.68
C GLU A 164 -14.77 8.24 -37.19
#